data_AF-A0A1I3C5T0-F1
#
_entry.id   AF-A0A1I3C5T0-F1
#
_cell.length_a   1.000
_cell.length_b   1.000
_cell.length_c   1.000
_cell.angle_alpha   90.00
_cell.angle_beta   90.00
_cell.angle_gamma   90.00
#
_symmetry.space_group_name_H-M   'P 1'
#
loop_
_entity.id
_entity.type
_entity.pdbx_description
1 polymer ?
#
loop_
_entity_poly.entity_id
_entity_poly.type
_entity_poly.pdbx_seq_one_letter_code
_entity_poly.pdbx_strand_id
1 'polypeptide(L)'
;MSGKPARSRQPEGELALPVDDRSVAARLFAILDAFAAPAGATSLTLTLTAIAQRAGLPLSTTHRPVAEWVSWGGLSKHENGQDSLGMKLWELGVQTPTARNLRTIALPYLEDRYETTREHVHLAILDERDALYLEMLSGHHSIRLISRVGARLPLRSTGVGLVLLAHAPPDVVQRYLAASLERFLPRTVTEPEAVRKRLAEIRLTGIARMSKEMAAGSSSLAAPARPKRSTPRVTFVHDCEHHTIDADFVVGADGFHGICRASIPSEEITLFDRSYRYAWLGILADVAPASDELIYALHEDGFAMLSMRSPVVSRLYLQVDPADDIKNWSDGRIREALHARLGTPSWTLNEGPITDKSITPMRSFVVSRLAYGNVFLVGDAGHIVPPTGAKGLNSAISDVTQLASALTALIKPGTCPWKNHVNEWRPAHIHFSLFGTAFTQRLITQMYFPGDPLFALDPIYQSIASADARARLIGQYDHSLSVPEFTLGYTWDIVLTGPKFTWMESEEAHD
;
A
#
# COMPACT_ATOMS: atom_id res chain seq x y z
N MET A 1 -67.07 -52.99 42.84
CA MET A 1 -66.75 -53.14 41.41
C MET A 1 -67.21 -51.87 40.71
N SER A 2 -66.31 -50.94 40.42
CA SER A 2 -66.63 -49.64 39.84
C SER A 2 -65.94 -49.53 38.48
N GLY A 3 -66.75 -49.45 37.42
CA GLY A 3 -66.33 -49.51 36.03
C GLY A 3 -65.64 -48.23 35.56
N LYS A 4 -64.56 -48.41 34.79
CA LYS A 4 -63.87 -47.35 34.04
C LYS A 4 -64.73 -46.88 32.86
N PRO A 5 -64.86 -45.55 32.62
CA PRO A 5 -65.36 -45.04 31.35
C PRO A 5 -64.21 -44.83 30.35
N ALA A 6 -64.56 -44.98 29.07
CA ALA A 6 -63.68 -44.98 27.91
C ALA A 6 -63.03 -43.61 27.63
N ARG A 7 -61.75 -43.62 27.24
CA ARG A 7 -61.01 -42.45 26.73
C ARG A 7 -61.23 -42.30 25.22
N SER A 8 -61.72 -41.12 24.82
CA SER A 8 -61.81 -40.61 23.45
C SER A 8 -60.42 -40.43 22.81
N ARG A 9 -60.21 -40.98 21.61
CA ARG A 9 -59.09 -40.64 20.72
C ARG A 9 -59.36 -39.31 20.03
N GLN A 10 -58.48 -38.32 20.23
CA GLN A 10 -58.35 -37.17 19.32
C GLN A 10 -57.40 -37.55 18.17
N PRO A 11 -57.60 -37.06 16.94
CA PRO A 11 -56.69 -37.32 15.83
C PRO A 11 -55.47 -36.38 15.94
N GLU A 12 -54.28 -36.97 15.85
CA GLU A 12 -53.00 -36.26 15.77
C GLU A 12 -52.94 -35.46 14.47
N GLY A 13 -52.62 -34.18 14.57
CA GLY A 13 -52.42 -33.30 13.42
C GLY A 13 -51.18 -33.68 12.64
N GLU A 14 -51.36 -34.03 11.37
CA GLU A 14 -50.31 -34.05 10.35
C GLU A 14 -49.69 -32.65 10.25
N LEU A 15 -48.44 -32.49 10.70
CA LEU A 15 -47.64 -31.30 10.37
C LEU A 15 -47.28 -31.37 8.88
N ALA A 16 -48.03 -30.64 8.06
CA ALA A 16 -47.63 -30.35 6.68
C ALA A 16 -46.26 -29.64 6.70
N LEU A 17 -45.29 -30.22 6.00
CA LEU A 17 -43.98 -29.59 5.79
C LEU A 17 -44.19 -28.21 5.14
N PRO A 18 -43.47 -27.15 5.58
CA PRO A 18 -43.62 -25.83 5.00
C PRO A 18 -43.33 -25.87 3.50
N VAL A 19 -44.26 -25.33 2.70
CA VAL A 19 -44.08 -25.17 1.26
C VAL A 19 -42.95 -24.18 1.05
N ASP A 20 -41.91 -24.61 0.31
CA ASP A 20 -40.77 -23.76 0.02
C ASP A 20 -41.09 -22.80 -1.14
N ASP A 21 -41.32 -21.52 -0.81
CA ASP A 21 -41.68 -20.45 -1.74
C ASP A 21 -40.51 -19.99 -2.64
N ARG A 22 -39.31 -20.59 -2.54
CA ARG A 22 -38.18 -20.27 -3.42
C ARG A 22 -38.48 -20.65 -4.87
N SER A 23 -38.05 -19.79 -5.81
CA SER A 23 -38.05 -20.09 -7.24
C SER A 23 -37.12 -21.27 -7.58
N VAL A 24 -37.33 -21.91 -8.75
CA VAL A 24 -36.47 -23.02 -9.21
C VAL A 24 -34.99 -22.60 -9.26
N ALA A 25 -34.70 -21.38 -9.75
CA ALA A 25 -33.34 -20.84 -9.77
C ALA A 25 -32.75 -20.68 -8.36
N ALA A 26 -33.53 -20.16 -7.40
CA ALA A 26 -33.07 -20.01 -6.03
C ALA A 26 -32.77 -21.36 -5.35
N ARG A 27 -33.52 -22.42 -5.68
CA ARG A 27 -33.24 -23.79 -5.19
C ARG A 27 -31.95 -24.35 -5.78
N LEU A 28 -31.69 -24.09 -7.06
CA LEU A 28 -30.44 -24.48 -7.72
C LEU A 28 -29.22 -23.80 -7.07
N PHE A 29 -29.31 -22.50 -6.77
CA PHE A 29 -28.24 -21.79 -6.05
C PHE A 29 -28.04 -22.30 -4.62
N ALA A 30 -29.12 -22.57 -3.88
CA ALA A 30 -29.04 -23.13 -2.54
C ALA A 30 -28.36 -24.51 -2.51
N ILE A 31 -28.50 -25.31 -3.57
CA ILE A 31 -27.77 -26.58 -3.71
C ILE A 31 -26.27 -26.36 -3.90
N LEU A 32 -25.86 -25.36 -4.68
CA LEU A 32 -24.43 -25.01 -4.77
C LEU A 32 -23.89 -24.49 -3.45
N ASP A 33 -24.64 -23.64 -2.75
CA ASP A 33 -24.24 -23.11 -1.44
C ASP A 33 -24.05 -24.22 -0.39
N ALA A 34 -24.75 -25.35 -0.53
CA ALA A 34 -24.54 -26.52 0.34
C ALA A 34 -23.12 -27.11 0.24
N PHE A 35 -22.42 -26.88 -0.88
CA PHE A 35 -21.03 -27.28 -1.09
C PHE A 35 -20.01 -26.23 -0.63
N ALA A 36 -20.45 -25.11 -0.04
CA ALA A 36 -19.56 -24.16 0.62
C ALA A 36 -18.86 -24.87 1.79
N ALA A 37 -17.59 -25.22 1.57
CA ALA A 37 -16.82 -26.01 2.53
C ALA A 37 -16.59 -25.24 3.84
N PRO A 38 -16.71 -25.87 5.03
CA PRO A 38 -16.24 -25.29 6.28
C PRO A 38 -14.74 -24.95 6.21
N ALA A 39 -14.27 -24.05 7.08
CA ALA A 39 -12.86 -23.70 7.17
C ALA A 39 -12.00 -24.96 7.37
N GLY A 40 -11.07 -25.22 6.44
CA GLY A 40 -10.11 -26.34 6.52
C GLY A 40 -10.37 -27.57 5.64
N ALA A 41 -11.50 -27.67 4.93
CA ALA A 41 -11.74 -28.75 3.97
C ALA A 41 -11.35 -28.34 2.53
N THR A 42 -10.54 -29.17 1.86
CA THR A 42 -10.05 -28.99 0.47
C THR A 42 -10.96 -29.60 -0.58
N SER A 43 -11.74 -30.62 -0.20
CA SER A 43 -12.78 -31.23 -1.04
C SER A 43 -13.94 -31.63 -0.14
N LEU A 44 -15.16 -31.33 -0.58
CA LEU A 44 -16.38 -31.66 0.14
C LEU A 44 -17.24 -32.55 -0.75
N THR A 45 -17.38 -33.81 -0.35
CA THR A 45 -18.31 -34.76 -0.96
C THR A 45 -19.54 -34.88 -0.06
N LEU A 46 -20.74 -34.85 -0.64
CA LEU A 46 -22.00 -34.87 0.10
C LEU A 46 -22.94 -35.93 -0.45
N THR A 47 -23.68 -36.61 0.43
CA THR A 47 -24.82 -37.41 0.00
C THR A 47 -26.00 -36.51 -0.33
N LEU A 48 -26.94 -37.01 -1.14
CA LEU A 48 -28.18 -36.28 -1.47
C LEU A 48 -28.93 -35.78 -0.20
N THR A 49 -28.96 -36.59 0.86
CA THR A 49 -29.56 -36.22 2.15
C THR A 49 -28.84 -35.05 2.81
N ALA A 50 -27.50 -35.03 2.78
CA ALA A 50 -26.71 -33.93 3.32
C ALA A 50 -26.88 -32.64 2.50
N ILE A 51 -27.00 -32.75 1.18
CA ILE A 51 -27.29 -31.61 0.29
C ILE A 51 -28.67 -31.03 0.64
N ALA A 52 -29.70 -31.88 0.73
CA ALA A 52 -31.06 -31.45 1.07
C ALA A 52 -31.11 -30.74 2.42
N GLN A 53 -30.46 -31.31 3.44
CA GLN A 53 -30.39 -30.72 4.76
C GLN A 53 -29.69 -29.35 4.76
N ARG A 54 -28.54 -29.22 4.08
CA ARG A 54 -27.77 -27.98 4.02
C ARG A 54 -28.44 -26.89 3.18
N ALA A 55 -29.09 -27.26 2.10
CA ALA A 55 -29.86 -26.34 1.27
C ALA A 55 -31.22 -25.94 1.89
N GLY A 56 -31.61 -26.59 3.00
CA GLY A 56 -32.91 -26.40 3.65
C GLY A 56 -34.07 -26.82 2.74
N LEU A 57 -33.90 -27.91 1.98
CA LEU A 57 -34.86 -28.41 0.99
C LEU A 57 -35.37 -29.81 1.39
N PRO A 58 -36.66 -30.14 1.16
CA PRO A 58 -37.14 -31.51 1.29
C PRO A 58 -36.41 -32.44 0.30
N LEU A 59 -36.08 -33.67 0.73
CA LEU A 59 -35.33 -34.64 -0.09
C LEU A 59 -35.95 -34.87 -1.48
N SER A 60 -37.29 -34.96 -1.53
CA SER A 60 -38.06 -35.13 -2.76
C SER A 60 -37.92 -33.95 -3.73
N THR A 61 -37.69 -32.75 -3.22
CA THR A 61 -37.54 -31.50 -3.99
C THR A 61 -36.09 -31.29 -4.44
N THR A 62 -35.12 -31.88 -3.74
CA THR A 62 -33.67 -31.75 -4.03
C THR A 62 -33.22 -32.67 -5.17
N HIS A 63 -33.81 -33.85 -5.32
CA HIS A 63 -33.35 -34.89 -6.25
C HIS A 63 -33.27 -34.41 -7.71
N ARG A 64 -34.31 -33.74 -8.21
CA ARG A 64 -34.37 -33.26 -9.60
C ARG A 64 -33.35 -32.15 -9.88
N PRO A 65 -33.28 -31.06 -9.09
CA PRO A 65 -32.25 -30.04 -9.24
C PRO A 65 -30.80 -30.57 -9.13
N VAL A 66 -30.52 -31.55 -8.26
CA VAL A 66 -29.18 -32.18 -8.20
C VAL A 66 -28.88 -32.95 -9.48
N ALA A 67 -29.84 -33.71 -10.01
CA ALA A 67 -29.67 -34.39 -11.30
C ALA A 67 -29.44 -33.40 -12.46
N GLU A 68 -30.12 -32.25 -12.45
CA GLU A 68 -29.89 -31.16 -13.42
C GLU A 68 -28.46 -30.62 -13.30
N TRP A 69 -27.97 -30.34 -12.09
CA TRP A 69 -26.58 -29.93 -11.85
C TRP A 69 -25.54 -30.94 -12.31
N VAL A 70 -25.79 -32.24 -12.09
CA VAL A 70 -24.92 -33.33 -12.56
C VAL A 70 -24.93 -33.38 -14.09
N SER A 71 -26.11 -33.32 -14.71
CA SER A 71 -26.23 -33.35 -16.18
C SER A 71 -25.57 -32.15 -16.86
N TRP A 72 -25.62 -30.98 -16.21
CA TRP A 72 -24.97 -29.78 -16.71
C TRP A 72 -23.45 -29.84 -16.52
N GLY A 73 -22.93 -30.66 -15.61
CA GLY A 73 -21.51 -30.80 -15.28
C GLY A 73 -21.01 -29.92 -14.12
N GLY A 74 -21.94 -29.29 -13.39
CA GLY A 74 -21.62 -28.47 -12.21
C GLY A 74 -21.51 -29.28 -10.92
N LEU A 75 -22.07 -30.48 -10.90
CA LEU A 75 -21.79 -31.51 -9.89
C LEU A 75 -21.25 -32.78 -10.56
N SER A 76 -20.42 -33.52 -9.85
CA SER A 76 -19.91 -34.83 -10.25
C SER A 76 -20.37 -35.88 -9.24
N LYS A 77 -20.98 -36.95 -9.73
CA LYS A 77 -21.44 -38.06 -8.90
C LYS A 77 -20.35 -39.14 -8.79
N HIS A 78 -20.00 -39.51 -7.57
CA HIS A 78 -19.00 -40.52 -7.22
C HIS A 78 -19.63 -41.91 -7.13
N GLU A 79 -18.81 -42.96 -7.28
CA GLU A 79 -19.25 -44.36 -7.19
C GLU A 79 -19.86 -44.72 -5.84
N ASN A 80 -19.44 -44.04 -4.77
CA ASN A 80 -19.95 -44.21 -3.42
C ASN A 80 -21.32 -43.52 -3.16
N GLY A 81 -21.95 -42.97 -4.21
CA GLY A 81 -23.24 -42.29 -4.13
C GLY A 81 -23.19 -40.88 -3.54
N GLN A 82 -22.00 -40.31 -3.36
CA GLN A 82 -21.80 -38.91 -2.98
C GLN A 82 -21.64 -38.03 -4.23
N ASP A 83 -21.95 -36.75 -4.11
CA ASP A 83 -21.74 -35.73 -5.12
C ASP A 83 -20.64 -34.76 -4.66
N SER A 84 -19.89 -34.18 -5.61
CA SER A 84 -18.96 -33.06 -5.38
C SER A 84 -19.15 -31.98 -6.44
N LEU A 85 -18.50 -30.82 -6.28
CA LEU A 85 -18.42 -29.84 -7.36
C LEU A 85 -17.78 -30.46 -8.62
N GLY A 86 -18.37 -30.16 -9.77
CA GLY A 86 -17.93 -30.62 -11.10
C GLY A 86 -17.00 -29.64 -11.81
N MET A 87 -16.27 -30.14 -12.81
CA MET A 87 -15.20 -29.37 -13.49
C MET A 87 -15.72 -28.14 -14.24
N LYS A 88 -16.97 -28.15 -14.70
CA LYS A 88 -17.54 -27.02 -15.46
C LYS A 88 -17.62 -25.72 -14.66
N LEU A 89 -17.83 -25.82 -13.34
CA LEU A 89 -17.79 -24.64 -12.46
C LEU A 89 -16.39 -24.04 -12.38
N TRP A 90 -15.35 -24.89 -12.36
CA TRP A 90 -13.97 -24.44 -12.41
C TRP A 90 -13.65 -23.79 -13.76
N GLU A 91 -14.02 -24.42 -14.88
CA GLU A 91 -13.81 -23.90 -16.25
C GLU A 91 -14.41 -22.51 -16.43
N LEU A 92 -15.62 -22.28 -15.92
CA LEU A 92 -16.28 -20.97 -15.97
C LEU A 92 -15.64 -19.99 -14.98
N GLY A 93 -15.30 -20.44 -13.77
CA GLY A 93 -14.66 -19.62 -12.75
C GLY A 93 -13.31 -19.05 -13.18
N VAL A 94 -12.47 -19.88 -13.81
CA VAL A 94 -11.14 -19.46 -14.30
C VAL A 94 -11.21 -18.50 -15.49
N GLN A 95 -12.35 -18.40 -16.19
CA GLN A 95 -12.54 -17.43 -17.26
C GLN A 95 -12.79 -16.01 -16.75
N THR A 96 -12.97 -15.81 -15.43
CA THR A 96 -13.17 -14.48 -14.84
C THR A 96 -11.93 -13.59 -15.09
N PRO A 97 -12.03 -12.54 -15.94
CA PRO A 97 -10.85 -11.80 -16.41
C PRO A 97 -10.07 -11.11 -15.29
N THR A 98 -10.76 -10.53 -14.31
CA THR A 98 -10.14 -9.75 -13.23
C THR A 98 -9.28 -10.62 -12.32
N ALA A 99 -9.83 -11.74 -11.83
CA ALA A 99 -9.10 -12.63 -10.93
C ALA A 99 -7.96 -13.35 -11.67
N ARG A 100 -8.20 -13.79 -12.92
CA ARG A 100 -7.19 -14.45 -13.75
C ARG A 100 -6.02 -13.53 -14.07
N ASN A 101 -6.28 -12.31 -14.54
CA ASN A 101 -5.23 -11.37 -14.93
C ASN A 101 -4.40 -10.93 -13.73
N LEU A 102 -5.04 -10.60 -12.60
CA LEU A 102 -4.33 -10.21 -11.38
C LEU A 102 -3.47 -11.36 -10.86
N ARG A 103 -3.98 -12.59 -10.85
CA ARG A 103 -3.22 -13.78 -10.46
C ARG A 103 -2.00 -13.99 -11.35
N THR A 104 -2.18 -13.98 -12.67
CA THR A 104 -1.07 -14.17 -13.63
C THR A 104 0.00 -13.10 -13.49
N ILE A 105 -0.39 -11.84 -13.30
CA ILE A 105 0.56 -10.72 -13.10
C ILE A 105 1.27 -10.82 -11.74
N ALA A 106 0.53 -11.16 -10.69
CA ALA A 106 1.04 -11.11 -9.32
C ALA A 106 1.92 -12.31 -8.95
N LEU A 107 1.68 -13.49 -9.54
CA LEU A 107 2.29 -14.75 -9.11
C LEU A 107 3.82 -14.70 -8.98
N PRO A 108 4.60 -14.10 -9.90
CA PRO A 108 6.05 -13.98 -9.74
C PRO A 108 6.45 -13.22 -8.49
N TYR A 109 5.77 -12.12 -8.21
CA TYR A 109 6.06 -11.31 -7.04
C TYR A 109 5.68 -12.02 -5.74
N LEU A 110 4.64 -12.87 -5.79
CA LEU A 110 4.26 -13.70 -4.65
C LEU A 110 5.32 -14.78 -4.39
N GLU A 111 5.84 -15.40 -5.44
CA GLU A 111 6.90 -16.42 -5.34
C GLU A 111 8.22 -15.82 -4.87
N ASP A 112 8.65 -14.68 -5.41
CA ASP A 112 9.86 -13.99 -4.94
C ASP A 112 9.78 -13.68 -3.44
N ARG A 113 8.59 -13.23 -2.99
CA ARG A 113 8.34 -12.97 -1.58
C ARG A 113 8.33 -14.26 -0.76
N TYR A 114 7.75 -15.32 -1.30
CA TYR A 114 7.72 -16.63 -0.66
C TYR A 114 9.14 -17.19 -0.52
N GLU A 115 9.96 -17.13 -1.56
CA GLU A 115 11.35 -17.62 -1.53
C GLU A 115 12.20 -16.84 -0.52
N THR A 116 11.99 -15.52 -0.44
CA THR A 116 12.73 -14.66 0.50
C THR A 116 12.31 -14.86 1.96
N THR A 117 11.03 -15.14 2.21
CA THR A 117 10.49 -15.17 3.59
C THR A 117 10.21 -16.57 4.11
N ARG A 118 9.94 -17.52 3.22
CA ARG A 118 9.40 -18.86 3.49
C ARG A 118 8.10 -18.87 4.32
N GLU A 119 7.43 -17.73 4.42
CA GLU A 119 6.16 -17.53 5.10
C GLU A 119 4.98 -17.60 4.12
N HIS A 120 3.76 -17.73 4.63
CA HIS A 120 2.58 -17.70 3.76
C HIS A 120 2.40 -16.33 3.07
N VAL A 121 2.35 -16.35 1.73
CA VAL A 121 2.12 -15.16 0.90
C VAL A 121 0.74 -15.23 0.28
N HIS A 122 -0.03 -14.15 0.40
CA HIS A 122 -1.43 -14.11 -0.04
C HIS A 122 -1.67 -12.95 -1.00
N LEU A 123 -2.57 -13.17 -1.95
CA LEU A 123 -3.18 -12.14 -2.77
C LEU A 123 -4.69 -12.12 -2.51
N ALA A 124 -5.24 -10.93 -2.26
CA ALA A 124 -6.68 -10.76 -2.09
C ALA A 124 -7.17 -9.45 -2.70
N ILE A 125 -8.46 -9.38 -2.97
CA ILE A 125 -9.17 -8.17 -3.41
C ILE A 125 -10.23 -7.77 -2.39
N LEU A 126 -10.60 -6.49 -2.43
CA LEU A 126 -11.77 -6.00 -1.71
C LEU A 126 -13.02 -6.45 -2.47
N ASP A 127 -13.89 -7.17 -1.78
CA ASP A 127 -15.15 -7.64 -2.33
C ASP A 127 -16.26 -7.37 -1.31
N GLU A 128 -17.06 -6.36 -1.60
CA GLU A 128 -18.07 -5.78 -0.71
C GLU A 128 -17.56 -5.44 0.70
N ARG A 129 -17.71 -6.36 1.66
CA ARG A 129 -17.38 -6.19 3.09
C ARG A 129 -16.22 -7.08 3.55
N ASP A 130 -15.69 -7.92 2.67
CA ASP A 130 -14.67 -8.91 2.98
C ASP A 130 -13.46 -8.80 2.05
N ALA A 131 -12.35 -9.40 2.48
CA ALA A 131 -11.22 -9.68 1.61
C ALA A 131 -11.43 -11.05 0.97
N LEU A 132 -11.54 -11.09 -0.37
CA LEU A 132 -11.60 -12.33 -1.14
C LEU A 132 -10.19 -12.73 -1.57
N TYR A 133 -9.72 -13.87 -1.07
CA TYR A 133 -8.37 -14.38 -1.35
C TYR A 133 -8.32 -15.07 -2.71
N LEU A 134 -7.50 -14.55 -3.62
CA LEU A 134 -7.36 -15.02 -4.99
C LEU A 134 -6.24 -16.04 -5.18
N GLU A 135 -5.14 -15.90 -4.42
CA GLU A 135 -3.97 -16.78 -4.51
C GLU A 135 -3.26 -16.89 -3.16
N MET A 136 -2.62 -18.03 -2.92
CA MET A 136 -1.89 -18.31 -1.69
C MET A 136 -0.74 -19.28 -1.91
N LEU A 137 0.49 -18.85 -1.58
CA LEU A 137 1.66 -19.71 -1.50
C LEU A 137 1.92 -20.04 -0.03
N SER A 138 2.07 -21.33 0.27
CA SER A 138 2.15 -21.81 1.66
C SER A 138 3.52 -22.38 2.00
N GLY A 139 4.08 -21.93 3.12
CA GLY A 139 5.29 -22.49 3.72
C GLY A 139 5.01 -23.84 4.38
N HIS A 140 6.00 -24.72 4.34
CA HIS A 140 5.92 -26.05 4.96
C HIS A 140 6.02 -26.01 6.50
N HIS A 141 6.39 -24.86 7.08
CA HIS A 141 6.63 -24.66 8.52
C HIS A 141 5.71 -23.62 9.18
N SER A 142 4.77 -23.05 8.46
CA SER A 142 3.98 -21.92 8.94
C SER A 142 2.64 -22.38 9.55
N ILE A 143 2.19 -21.66 10.59
CA ILE A 143 1.05 -21.99 11.47
C ILE A 143 -0.18 -22.43 10.65
N ARG A 144 -0.94 -23.44 11.10
CA ARG A 144 -2.25 -23.83 10.51
C ARG A 144 -3.11 -22.59 10.25
N LEU A 145 -3.25 -22.22 8.99
CA LEU A 145 -3.99 -21.03 8.58
C LEU A 145 -5.48 -21.32 8.36
N ILE A 146 -6.27 -20.29 8.62
CA ILE A 146 -7.71 -20.24 8.32
C ILE A 146 -7.93 -19.78 6.86
N SER A 147 -6.93 -19.14 6.22
CA SER A 147 -7.00 -18.64 4.85
C SER A 147 -6.81 -19.74 3.81
N ARG A 148 -7.57 -19.66 2.71
CA ARG A 148 -7.43 -20.47 1.49
C ARG A 148 -7.83 -19.65 0.27
N VAL A 149 -7.45 -20.10 -0.93
CA VAL A 149 -7.96 -19.54 -2.18
C VAL A 149 -9.49 -19.66 -2.20
N GLY A 150 -10.17 -18.57 -2.58
CA GLY A 150 -11.62 -18.44 -2.57
C GLY A 150 -12.25 -18.15 -1.20
N ALA A 151 -11.47 -18.07 -0.11
CA ALA A 151 -12.01 -17.69 1.19
C ALA A 151 -12.28 -16.18 1.27
N ARG A 152 -13.36 -15.83 1.98
CA ARG A 152 -13.65 -14.47 2.44
C ARG A 152 -13.24 -14.33 3.89
N LEU A 153 -12.44 -13.31 4.20
CA LEU A 153 -12.04 -12.98 5.57
C LEU A 153 -12.37 -11.53 5.92
N PRO A 154 -12.67 -11.23 7.20
CA PRO A 154 -13.03 -9.87 7.63
C PRO A 154 -11.91 -8.85 7.39
N LEU A 155 -12.29 -7.65 6.96
CA LEU A 155 -11.31 -6.63 6.57
C LEU A 155 -10.43 -6.15 7.74
N ARG A 156 -11.06 -5.81 8.86
CA ARG A 156 -10.35 -5.16 10.00
C ARG A 156 -9.42 -6.07 10.81
N SER A 157 -9.66 -7.38 10.74
CA SER A 157 -8.97 -8.39 11.54
C SER A 157 -7.88 -9.09 10.73
N THR A 158 -7.64 -8.66 9.49
CA THR A 158 -6.58 -9.18 8.63
C THR A 158 -5.68 -8.04 8.18
N GLY A 159 -4.37 -8.29 8.07
CA GLY A 159 -3.45 -7.29 7.52
C GLY A 159 -3.84 -6.87 6.11
N VAL A 160 -4.21 -7.86 5.28
CA VAL A 160 -4.68 -7.64 3.90
C VAL A 160 -5.94 -6.78 3.88
N GLY A 161 -6.93 -7.11 4.70
CA GLY A 161 -8.17 -6.36 4.77
C GLY A 161 -8.00 -4.93 5.27
N LEU A 162 -7.08 -4.69 6.21
CA LEU A 162 -6.76 -3.33 6.68
C LEU A 162 -6.12 -2.48 5.57
N VAL A 163 -5.25 -3.07 4.75
CA VAL A 163 -4.70 -2.39 3.57
C VAL A 163 -5.79 -2.07 2.55
N LEU A 164 -6.63 -3.06 2.23
CA LEU A 164 -7.75 -2.88 1.29
C LEU A 164 -8.70 -1.78 1.78
N LEU A 165 -9.06 -1.78 3.06
CA LEU A 165 -9.91 -0.76 3.66
C LEU A 165 -9.23 0.61 3.73
N ALA A 166 -7.90 0.66 3.94
CA ALA A 166 -7.16 1.93 4.02
C ALA A 166 -7.15 2.68 2.68
N HIS A 167 -7.25 1.95 1.57
CA HIS A 167 -7.28 2.46 0.20
C HIS A 167 -8.66 2.39 -0.46
N ALA A 168 -9.70 1.97 0.27
CA ALA A 168 -11.07 1.96 -0.23
C ALA A 168 -11.65 3.38 -0.35
N PRO A 169 -12.67 3.60 -1.20
CA PRO A 169 -13.40 4.85 -1.27
C PRO A 169 -13.96 5.29 0.10
N PRO A 170 -14.00 6.60 0.42
CA PRO A 170 -14.45 7.09 1.73
C PRO A 170 -15.85 6.61 2.14
N ASP A 171 -16.78 6.47 1.19
CA ASP A 171 -18.14 5.98 1.43
C ASP A 171 -18.16 4.49 1.82
N VAL A 172 -17.26 3.68 1.26
CA VAL A 172 -17.10 2.26 1.61
C VAL A 172 -16.57 2.15 3.05
N VAL A 173 -15.55 2.95 3.39
CA VAL A 173 -15.00 3.00 4.75
C VAL A 173 -16.07 3.43 5.76
N GLN A 174 -16.84 4.46 5.44
CA GLN A 174 -17.90 4.95 6.32
C GLN A 174 -19.00 3.90 6.54
N ARG A 175 -19.47 3.24 5.47
CA ARG A 175 -20.46 2.16 5.56
C ARG A 175 -19.94 0.97 6.38
N TYR A 176 -18.67 0.61 6.21
CA TYR A 176 -18.05 -0.48 6.95
C TYR A 176 -17.95 -0.16 8.45
N LEU A 177 -17.52 1.05 8.82
CA LEU A 177 -17.38 1.48 10.22
C LEU A 177 -18.73 1.71 10.93
N ALA A 178 -19.81 1.90 10.20
CA ALA A 178 -21.16 2.07 10.75
C ALA A 178 -21.83 0.75 11.18
N ALA A 179 -21.33 -0.40 10.72
CA ALA A 179 -21.87 -1.70 11.08
C ALA A 179 -21.39 -2.16 12.47
N SER A 180 -22.16 -3.05 13.13
CA SER A 180 -21.66 -3.75 14.32
C SER A 180 -20.50 -4.67 13.94
N LEU A 181 -19.50 -4.69 14.80
CA LEU A 181 -18.17 -5.12 14.47
C LEU A 181 -17.76 -6.26 15.43
N GLU A 182 -17.71 -7.51 14.94
CA GLU A 182 -17.43 -8.73 15.73
C GLU A 182 -15.99 -8.90 16.27
N ARG A 183 -15.82 -9.01 17.58
CA ARG A 183 -14.50 -9.18 18.23
C ARG A 183 -14.06 -10.65 18.23
N PHE A 184 -12.96 -10.98 17.55
CA PHE A 184 -12.43 -12.35 17.48
C PHE A 184 -11.48 -12.72 18.63
N LEU A 185 -10.60 -11.79 19.01
CA LEU A 185 -9.62 -11.95 20.09
C LEU A 185 -9.58 -10.70 20.98
N PRO A 186 -9.00 -10.79 22.20
CA PRO A 186 -8.88 -9.62 23.08
C PRO A 186 -8.18 -8.43 22.44
N ARG A 187 -7.24 -8.64 21.51
CA ARG A 187 -6.53 -7.56 20.79
C ARG A 187 -7.21 -7.06 19.52
N THR A 188 -8.32 -7.67 19.09
CA THR A 188 -9.03 -7.22 17.89
C THR A 188 -9.57 -5.81 18.13
N VAL A 189 -9.11 -4.85 17.31
CA VAL A 189 -9.55 -3.46 17.40
C VAL A 189 -10.99 -3.33 16.92
N THR A 190 -11.87 -2.83 17.78
CA THR A 190 -13.31 -2.70 17.50
C THR A 190 -13.84 -1.28 17.44
N GLU A 191 -13.14 -0.33 18.05
CA GLU A 191 -13.54 1.08 18.06
C GLU A 191 -13.31 1.76 16.70
N PRO A 192 -14.33 2.42 16.10
CA PRO A 192 -14.22 3.06 14.79
C PRO A 192 -13.06 4.07 14.70
N GLU A 193 -12.85 4.90 15.72
CA GLU A 193 -11.77 5.89 15.74
C GLU A 193 -10.37 5.25 15.78
N ALA A 194 -10.22 4.14 16.49
CA ALA A 194 -8.97 3.39 16.51
C ALA A 194 -8.67 2.74 15.15
N VAL A 195 -9.72 2.25 14.45
CA VAL A 195 -9.58 1.76 13.08
C VAL A 195 -9.18 2.90 12.15
N ARG A 196 -9.83 4.07 12.21
CA ARG A 196 -9.47 5.24 11.37
C ARG A 196 -8.00 5.63 11.52
N LYS A 197 -7.50 5.67 12.77
CA LYS A 197 -6.08 5.96 13.06
C LYS A 197 -5.14 4.96 12.39
N ARG A 198 -5.45 3.66 12.46
CA ARG A 198 -4.68 2.61 11.77
C ARG A 198 -4.72 2.76 10.25
N LEU A 199 -5.89 3.04 9.67
CA LEU A 199 -6.00 3.27 8.23
C LEU A 199 -5.14 4.48 7.79
N ALA A 200 -5.08 5.53 8.61
CA ALA A 200 -4.21 6.67 8.35
C ALA A 200 -2.72 6.30 8.42
N GLU A 201 -2.32 5.52 9.41
CA GLU A 201 -0.94 4.99 9.53
C GLU A 201 -0.57 4.09 8.35
N ILE A 202 -1.48 3.26 7.87
CA ILE A 202 -1.26 2.41 6.69
C ILE A 202 -1.11 3.26 5.43
N ARG A 203 -1.95 4.29 5.25
CA ARG A 203 -1.80 5.23 4.12
C ARG A 203 -0.46 5.97 4.17
N LEU A 204 0.05 6.27 5.37
CA LEU A 204 1.32 6.94 5.57
C LEU A 204 2.52 6.01 5.29
N THR A 205 2.50 4.79 5.84
CA THR A 205 3.64 3.86 5.79
C THR A 205 3.62 2.93 4.57
N GLY A 206 2.47 2.83 3.89
CA GLY A 206 2.24 1.90 2.78
C GLY A 206 2.08 0.44 3.20
N ILE A 207 2.11 0.13 4.49
CA ILE A 207 2.03 -1.25 4.99
C ILE A 207 1.07 -1.37 6.17
N ALA A 208 0.36 -2.49 6.27
CA ALA A 208 -0.32 -2.89 7.49
C ALA A 208 0.51 -3.92 8.24
N ARG A 209 0.66 -3.70 9.55
CA ARG A 209 1.29 -4.63 10.48
C ARG A 209 0.22 -5.14 11.42
N MET A 210 0.16 -6.45 11.60
CA MET A 210 -0.81 -7.07 12.50
C MET A 210 -0.15 -8.14 13.36
N SER A 211 -0.55 -8.23 14.62
CA SER A 211 -0.08 -9.28 15.53
C SER A 211 -1.19 -9.73 16.48
N LYS A 212 -1.51 -11.03 16.42
CA LYS A 212 -2.41 -11.75 17.34
C LYS A 212 -3.84 -11.18 17.41
N GLU A 213 -4.41 -10.76 16.28
CA GLU A 213 -5.76 -10.16 16.21
C GLU A 213 -6.84 -11.08 15.63
N MET A 214 -6.47 -12.08 14.82
CA MET A 214 -7.40 -13.08 14.27
C MET A 214 -7.12 -14.49 14.80
N ALA A 215 -5.84 -14.88 14.89
CA ALA A 215 -5.43 -16.14 15.49
C ALA A 215 -4.31 -15.89 16.52
N ALA A 216 -4.34 -16.66 17.61
CA ALA A 216 -3.26 -16.62 18.60
C ALA A 216 -1.94 -17.05 17.93
N GLY A 217 -0.87 -16.28 18.17
CA GLY A 217 0.46 -16.56 17.58
C GLY A 217 0.66 -16.06 16.15
N SER A 218 -0.39 -15.62 15.43
CA SER A 218 -0.23 -15.10 14.05
C SER A 218 0.30 -13.67 14.04
N SER A 219 1.23 -13.36 13.13
CA SER A 219 1.55 -11.98 12.74
C SER A 219 1.58 -11.88 11.21
N SER A 220 1.24 -10.72 10.66
CA SER A 220 1.20 -10.53 9.21
C SER A 220 1.64 -9.13 8.81
N LEU A 221 2.24 -9.04 7.63
CA LEU A 221 2.53 -7.80 6.92
C LEU A 221 1.75 -7.80 5.61
N ALA A 222 1.15 -6.66 5.25
CA ALA A 222 0.45 -6.50 3.99
C ALA A 222 0.78 -5.15 3.36
N ALA A 223 0.81 -5.09 2.03
CA ALA A 223 1.03 -3.89 1.24
C ALA A 223 0.05 -3.86 0.05
N PRO A 224 -0.38 -2.68 -0.43
CA PRO A 224 -1.33 -2.60 -1.52
C PRO A 224 -0.64 -2.89 -2.86
N ALA A 225 -1.22 -3.80 -3.65
CA ALA A 225 -0.90 -3.90 -5.08
C ALA A 225 -1.65 -2.80 -5.84
N ARG A 226 -0.93 -2.01 -6.64
CA ARG A 226 -1.50 -0.91 -7.43
C ARG A 226 -1.35 -1.23 -8.91
N PRO A 227 -2.32 -0.85 -9.76
CA PRO A 227 -2.16 -0.99 -11.20
C PRO A 227 -0.90 -0.26 -11.68
N LYS A 228 -0.25 -0.79 -12.72
CA LYS A 228 0.90 -0.16 -13.36
C LYS A 228 0.49 1.26 -13.79
N ARG A 229 1.13 2.26 -13.20
CA ARG A 229 0.85 3.67 -13.45
C ARG A 229 1.43 4.07 -14.81
N SER A 230 0.79 5.02 -15.49
CA SER A 230 1.27 5.58 -16.75
C SER A 230 2.61 6.28 -16.55
N THR A 231 3.52 6.15 -17.52
CA THR A 231 4.79 6.88 -17.57
C THR A 231 4.50 8.39 -17.58
N PRO A 232 4.92 9.17 -16.56
CA PRO A 232 4.71 10.59 -16.54
C PRO A 232 5.52 11.27 -17.66
N ARG A 233 4.98 12.37 -18.17
CA ARG A 233 5.59 13.15 -19.25
C ARG A 233 5.64 14.62 -18.87
N VAL A 234 6.75 15.27 -19.17
CA VAL A 234 6.91 16.73 -19.02
C VAL A 234 6.95 17.33 -20.42
N THR A 235 6.05 18.27 -20.69
CA THR A 235 6.05 19.05 -21.93
C THR A 235 6.43 20.49 -21.62
N PHE A 236 7.37 21.05 -22.38
CA PHE A 236 7.85 22.41 -22.20
C PHE A 236 8.19 23.06 -23.53
N VAL A 237 8.29 24.39 -23.53
CA VAL A 237 8.73 25.17 -24.70
C VAL A 237 10.12 25.72 -24.40
N HIS A 238 11.05 25.47 -25.30
CA HIS A 238 12.41 26.02 -25.26
C HIS A 238 12.76 26.53 -26.65
N ASP A 239 13.29 27.75 -26.77
CA ASP A 239 13.61 28.39 -28.05
C ASP A 239 12.46 28.38 -29.08
N CYS A 240 11.22 28.56 -28.61
CA CYS A 240 9.98 28.49 -29.40
C CYS A 240 9.66 27.09 -29.98
N GLU A 241 10.36 26.04 -29.56
CA GLU A 241 10.09 24.65 -29.92
C GLU A 241 9.44 23.88 -28.78
N HIS A 242 8.56 22.95 -29.12
CA HIS A 242 7.89 22.07 -28.15
C HIS A 242 8.75 20.82 -27.91
N HIS A 243 9.10 20.58 -26.65
CA HIS A 243 9.83 19.40 -26.21
C HIS A 243 8.97 18.54 -25.28
N THR A 244 9.22 17.23 -25.30
CA THR A 244 8.60 16.24 -24.40
C THR A 244 9.69 15.36 -23.81
N ILE A 245 9.66 15.17 -22.49
CA ILE A 245 10.49 14.22 -21.77
C ILE A 245 9.57 13.16 -21.17
N ASP A 246 9.75 11.91 -21.58
CA ASP A 246 9.20 10.75 -20.90
C ASP A 246 10.10 10.40 -19.71
N ALA A 247 9.53 10.21 -18.53
CA ALA A 247 10.29 9.90 -17.32
C ALA A 247 9.63 8.75 -16.56
N ASP A 248 10.43 7.93 -15.87
CA ASP A 248 9.89 6.95 -14.93
C ASP A 248 9.26 7.64 -13.72
N PHE A 249 9.83 8.77 -13.29
CA PHE A 249 9.36 9.59 -12.17
C PHE A 249 9.49 11.08 -12.48
N VAL A 250 8.55 11.89 -11.98
CA VAL A 250 8.62 13.36 -11.98
C VAL A 250 8.57 13.86 -10.54
N VAL A 251 9.52 14.72 -10.17
CA VAL A 251 9.55 15.33 -8.84
C VAL A 251 9.18 16.81 -8.97
N GLY A 252 7.99 17.15 -8.48
CA GLY A 252 7.50 18.52 -8.33
C GLY A 252 8.19 19.23 -7.18
N ALA A 253 9.36 19.80 -7.47
CA ALA A 253 10.08 20.74 -6.63
C ALA A 253 9.94 22.20 -7.14
N ASP A 254 8.85 22.46 -7.87
CA ASP A 254 8.55 23.70 -8.60
C ASP A 254 7.80 24.74 -7.77
N GLY A 255 7.73 24.53 -6.45
CA GLY A 255 7.18 25.47 -5.49
C GLY A 255 5.65 25.60 -5.53
N PHE A 256 5.12 26.57 -4.78
CA PHE A 256 3.66 26.70 -4.61
C PHE A 256 2.94 27.03 -5.92
N HIS A 257 3.56 27.74 -6.86
CA HIS A 257 2.96 28.08 -8.14
C HIS A 257 3.33 27.09 -9.26
N GLY A 258 3.91 25.95 -8.89
CA GLY A 258 4.37 24.92 -9.80
C GLY A 258 3.26 24.21 -10.58
N ILE A 259 3.62 23.68 -11.74
CA ILE A 259 2.75 22.93 -12.64
C ILE A 259 2.50 21.49 -12.15
N CYS A 260 3.40 20.93 -11.36
CA CYS A 260 3.33 19.52 -10.96
C CYS A 260 2.08 19.23 -10.14
N ARG A 261 1.76 20.08 -9.15
CA ARG A 261 0.52 19.94 -8.38
C ARG A 261 -0.71 20.20 -9.25
N ALA A 262 -0.66 21.22 -10.10
CA ALA A 262 -1.78 21.59 -10.98
C ALA A 262 -2.11 20.51 -12.03
N SER A 263 -1.12 19.69 -12.40
CA SER A 263 -1.28 18.55 -13.30
C SER A 263 -1.97 17.35 -12.68
N ILE A 264 -2.18 17.32 -11.36
CA ILE A 264 -2.91 16.25 -10.67
C ILE A 264 -4.41 16.52 -10.79
N PRO A 265 -5.23 15.55 -11.24
CA PRO A 265 -6.68 15.72 -11.34
C PRO A 265 -7.31 16.16 -10.02
N SER A 266 -8.21 17.13 -10.08
CA SER A 266 -8.80 17.78 -8.90
C SER A 266 -9.57 16.82 -7.97
N GLU A 267 -10.13 15.76 -8.52
CA GLU A 267 -10.82 14.69 -7.79
C GLU A 267 -9.86 13.77 -7.02
N GLU A 268 -8.57 13.79 -7.37
CA GLU A 268 -7.53 12.96 -6.74
C GLU A 268 -6.75 13.72 -5.67
N ILE A 269 -6.87 15.05 -5.58
CA ILE A 269 -6.11 15.88 -4.63
C ILE A 269 -6.99 16.95 -3.98
N THR A 270 -7.07 16.92 -2.65
CA THR A 270 -7.75 17.95 -1.86
C THR A 270 -6.74 18.95 -1.34
N LEU A 271 -7.05 20.23 -1.47
CA LEU A 271 -6.23 21.34 -1.00
C LEU A 271 -6.79 21.87 0.31
N PHE A 272 -5.92 22.02 1.31
CA PHE A 272 -6.27 22.63 2.60
C PHE A 272 -5.48 23.92 2.75
N ASP A 273 -6.17 25.04 2.91
CA ASP A 273 -5.57 26.35 3.15
C ASP A 273 -6.08 26.94 4.46
N ARG A 274 -5.17 27.59 5.19
CA ARG A 274 -5.49 28.39 6.36
C ARG A 274 -4.68 29.68 6.34
N SER A 275 -5.34 30.78 6.07
CA SER A 275 -4.78 32.12 6.22
C SER A 275 -4.91 32.61 7.67
N TYR A 276 -3.87 33.25 8.19
CA TYR A 276 -3.85 33.82 9.55
C TYR A 276 -4.18 35.31 9.52
N ARG A 277 -4.70 35.82 10.63
CA ARG A 277 -5.07 37.25 10.79
C ARG A 277 -3.87 38.16 11.09
N TYR A 278 -2.66 37.73 10.74
CA TYR A 278 -1.43 38.48 10.95
C TYR A 278 -0.42 38.19 9.85
N ALA A 279 0.45 39.16 9.60
CA ALA A 279 1.61 39.05 8.73
C ALA A 279 2.88 39.30 9.53
N TRP A 280 4.02 38.94 8.95
CA TRP A 280 5.31 39.34 9.47
C TRP A 280 5.94 40.38 8.56
N LEU A 281 6.30 41.52 9.14
CA LEU A 281 7.27 42.44 8.57
C LEU A 281 8.65 41.87 8.83
N GLY A 282 9.24 41.23 7.82
CA GLY A 282 10.61 40.73 7.84
C GLY A 282 11.59 41.85 7.51
N ILE A 283 12.68 41.92 8.27
CA ILE A 283 13.68 42.99 8.20
C ILE A 283 15.06 42.35 8.19
N LEU A 284 15.93 42.84 7.31
CA LEU A 284 17.38 42.60 7.35
C LEU A 284 18.10 43.88 7.74
N ALA A 285 19.02 43.78 8.67
CA ALA A 285 19.83 44.90 9.11
C ALA A 285 21.31 44.51 9.19
N ASP A 286 22.17 45.40 8.70
CA ASP A 286 23.64 45.26 8.74
C ASP A 286 24.13 45.61 10.14
N VAL A 287 23.87 44.69 11.07
CA VAL A 287 24.27 44.79 12.47
C VAL A 287 24.51 43.40 13.04
N ALA A 288 25.55 43.29 13.85
CA ALA A 288 25.83 42.06 14.61
C ALA A 288 24.63 41.70 15.51
N PRO A 289 24.22 40.42 15.55
CA PRO A 289 23.14 39.97 16.41
C PRO A 289 23.35 40.39 17.87
N ALA A 290 22.30 40.89 18.51
CA ALA A 290 22.34 41.30 19.92
C ALA A 290 22.30 40.11 20.90
N SER A 291 22.19 38.89 20.38
CA SER A 291 22.27 37.63 21.12
C SER A 291 22.78 36.52 20.20
N ASP A 292 23.51 35.56 20.79
CA ASP A 292 23.93 34.33 20.10
C ASP A 292 22.74 33.36 19.87
N GLU A 293 21.63 33.57 20.57
CA GLU A 293 20.41 32.78 20.47
C GLU A 293 19.29 33.51 19.70
N LEU A 294 18.39 32.72 19.12
CA LEU A 294 17.11 33.17 18.59
C LEU A 294 16.21 33.65 19.74
N ILE A 295 15.63 34.84 19.61
CA ILE A 295 14.68 35.38 20.58
C ILE A 295 13.28 35.45 19.98
N TYR A 296 12.32 34.90 20.70
CA TYR A 296 10.89 35.11 20.47
C TYR A 296 10.32 35.97 21.59
N ALA A 297 9.69 37.08 21.25
CA ALA A 297 9.03 37.95 22.20
C ALA A 297 7.54 38.06 21.88
N LEU A 298 6.73 37.94 22.94
CA LEU A 298 5.30 38.21 22.91
C LEU A 298 5.03 39.49 23.69
N HIS A 299 4.59 40.53 22.97
CA HIS A 299 4.22 41.82 23.54
C HIS A 299 2.72 42.07 23.34
N GLU A 300 2.13 43.02 24.08
CA GLU A 300 0.72 43.41 23.92
C GLU A 300 0.42 43.94 22.49
N ASP A 301 1.40 44.60 21.88
CA ASP A 301 1.35 45.05 20.47
C ASP A 301 1.64 43.94 19.44
N GLY A 302 1.79 42.70 19.90
CA GLY A 302 2.02 41.52 19.07
C GLY A 302 3.45 40.99 19.12
N PHE A 303 3.70 39.98 18.29
CA PHE A 303 4.95 39.24 18.26
C PHE A 303 6.12 40.04 17.68
N ALA A 304 7.32 39.78 18.19
CA ALA A 304 8.59 40.18 17.59
C ALA A 304 9.61 39.05 17.68
N MET A 305 10.57 39.03 16.74
CA MET A 305 11.62 38.01 16.71
C MET A 305 12.95 38.62 16.33
N LEU A 306 14.01 38.14 16.98
CA LEU A 306 15.39 38.36 16.58
C LEU A 306 16.04 37.02 16.24
N SER A 307 16.75 36.98 15.11
CA SER A 307 17.53 35.83 14.69
C SER A 307 18.80 36.29 13.95
N MET A 308 19.82 35.47 14.01
CA MET A 308 21.07 35.68 13.28
C MET A 308 20.91 35.25 11.81
N ARG A 309 21.39 36.08 10.87
CA ARG A 309 21.60 35.68 9.47
C ARG A 309 23.07 35.36 9.20
N SER A 310 23.97 36.17 9.75
CA SER A 310 25.42 35.98 9.74
C SER A 310 26.02 36.68 10.97
N PRO A 311 27.33 36.56 11.25
CA PRO A 311 27.96 37.28 12.36
C PRO A 311 27.85 38.81 12.29
N VAL A 312 27.49 39.36 11.13
CA VAL A 312 27.40 40.82 10.88
C VAL A 312 26.02 41.27 10.38
N VAL A 313 25.07 40.35 10.20
CA VAL A 313 23.71 40.66 9.71
C VAL A 313 22.66 40.02 10.61
N SER A 314 21.71 40.84 11.06
CA SER A 314 20.57 40.42 11.87
C SER A 314 19.31 40.31 11.03
N ARG A 315 18.48 39.31 11.35
CA ARG A 315 17.15 39.10 10.78
C ARG A 315 16.11 39.31 11.85
N LEU A 316 15.22 40.28 11.62
CA LEU A 316 14.25 40.73 12.61
C LEU A 316 12.84 40.59 12.04
N TYR A 317 11.86 40.39 12.91
CA TYR A 317 10.46 40.33 12.50
C TYR A 317 9.56 41.08 13.48
N LEU A 318 8.54 41.72 12.93
CA LEU A 318 7.43 42.30 13.67
C LEU A 318 6.12 41.70 13.15
N GLN A 319 5.22 41.33 14.06
CA GLN A 319 3.84 41.06 13.70
C GLN A 319 3.15 42.36 13.30
N VAL A 320 2.48 42.32 12.15
CA VAL A 320 1.73 43.44 11.56
C VAL A 320 0.40 42.94 11.00
N ASP A 321 -0.49 43.87 10.64
CA ASP A 321 -1.73 43.53 9.95
C ASP A 321 -1.43 43.03 8.52
N PRO A 322 -2.10 41.96 8.02
CA PRO A 322 -1.89 41.48 6.66
C PRO A 322 -2.20 42.47 5.55
N ALA A 323 -3.06 43.47 5.81
CA ALA A 323 -3.44 44.50 4.84
C ALA A 323 -2.56 45.76 4.92
N ASP A 324 -1.55 45.77 5.79
CA ASP A 324 -0.68 46.93 5.98
C ASP A 324 0.27 47.13 4.78
N ASP A 325 0.63 48.38 4.49
CA ASP A 325 1.55 48.73 3.39
C ASP A 325 2.97 48.93 3.96
N ILE A 326 3.98 48.36 3.29
CA ILE A 326 5.39 48.52 3.66
C ILE A 326 5.83 49.99 3.71
N LYS A 327 5.19 50.88 2.93
CA LYS A 327 5.45 52.33 2.94
C LYS A 327 5.10 52.99 4.28
N ASN A 328 4.21 52.38 5.06
CA ASN A 328 3.85 52.86 6.39
C ASN A 328 4.95 52.56 7.44
N TRP A 329 5.95 51.74 7.09
CA TRP A 329 6.99 51.26 8.00
C TRP A 329 8.33 51.94 7.69
N SER A 330 8.47 53.19 8.16
CA SER A 330 9.76 53.89 8.16
C SER A 330 10.76 53.20 9.09
N ASP A 331 12.06 53.36 8.83
CA ASP A 331 13.10 52.71 9.62
C ASP A 331 13.06 53.14 11.09
N GLY A 332 12.69 54.39 11.36
CA GLY A 332 12.47 54.89 12.73
C GLY A 332 11.32 54.17 13.43
N ARG A 333 10.17 54.00 12.76
CA ARG A 333 9.02 53.26 13.30
C ARG A 333 9.36 51.79 13.53
N ILE A 334 10.13 51.18 12.63
CA ILE A 334 10.59 49.80 12.78
C ILE A 334 11.46 49.66 14.03
N ARG A 335 12.44 50.55 14.21
CA ARG A 335 13.31 50.54 15.41
C ARG A 335 12.48 50.71 16.68
N GLU A 336 11.61 51.70 16.74
CA GLU A 336 10.75 51.94 17.90
C GLU A 336 9.93 50.70 18.28
N ALA A 337 9.27 50.07 17.30
CA ALA A 337 8.50 48.85 17.52
C ALA A 337 9.37 47.65 17.95
N LEU A 338 10.59 47.53 17.41
CA LEU A 338 11.54 46.48 17.82
C LEU A 338 12.03 46.68 19.25
N HIS A 339 12.42 47.90 19.63
CA HIS A 339 12.85 48.20 20.99
C HIS A 339 11.72 48.02 22.01
N ALA A 340 10.49 48.44 21.68
CA ALA A 340 9.34 48.24 22.54
C ALA A 340 9.04 46.75 22.79
N ARG A 341 9.12 45.91 21.75
CA ARG A 341 8.72 44.49 21.84
C ARG A 341 9.84 43.54 22.27
N LEU A 342 11.10 43.84 21.95
CA LEU A 342 12.26 42.99 22.26
C LEU A 342 13.07 43.50 23.46
N GLY A 343 13.06 44.81 23.73
CA GLY A 343 13.87 45.43 24.77
C GLY A 343 13.41 45.06 26.18
N THR A 344 14.35 44.96 27.09
CA THR A 344 14.12 44.79 28.53
C THR A 344 14.99 45.78 29.31
N PRO A 345 14.74 46.03 30.61
CA PRO A 345 15.59 46.92 31.40
C PRO A 345 17.07 46.53 31.44
N SER A 346 17.38 45.24 31.26
CA SER A 346 18.74 44.69 31.31
C SER A 346 19.35 44.37 29.93
N TRP A 347 18.59 44.53 28.83
CA TRP A 347 19.06 44.15 27.50
C TRP A 347 18.35 44.97 26.41
N THR A 348 19.12 45.44 25.42
CA THR A 348 18.60 46.19 24.27
C THR A 348 19.11 45.62 22.96
N LEU A 349 18.38 45.89 21.90
CA LEU A 349 18.72 45.49 20.54
C LEU A 349 19.87 46.36 19.99
N ASN A 350 20.78 45.76 19.23
CA ASN A 350 21.79 46.49 18.47
C ASN A 350 21.15 47.15 17.24
N GLU A 351 21.52 48.41 16.97
CA GLU A 351 21.02 49.14 15.81
C GLU A 351 22.01 49.16 14.65
N GLY A 352 21.49 49.06 13.43
CA GLY A 352 22.25 49.28 12.21
C GLY A 352 21.36 49.64 11.02
N PRO A 353 21.95 49.85 9.83
CA PRO A 353 21.21 50.17 8.62
C PRO A 353 20.26 49.02 8.23
N ILE A 354 18.98 49.33 7.96
CA ILE A 354 18.04 48.36 7.41
C ILE A 354 18.30 48.26 5.91
N THR A 355 18.64 47.06 5.44
CA THR A 355 18.98 46.80 4.04
C THR A 355 17.83 46.22 3.24
N ASP A 356 16.91 45.52 3.90
CA ASP A 356 15.72 44.97 3.26
C ASP A 356 14.54 44.92 4.23
N LYS A 357 13.32 45.10 3.71
CA LYS A 357 12.08 44.97 4.46
C LYS A 357 10.90 44.57 3.57
N SER A 358 10.14 43.59 4.05
CA SER A 358 8.98 43.06 3.31
C SER A 358 7.89 42.57 4.26
N ILE A 359 6.63 42.76 3.91
CA ILE A 359 5.49 42.18 4.63
C ILE A 359 5.08 40.88 3.97
N THR A 360 5.08 39.79 4.74
CA THR A 360 4.67 38.46 4.27
C THR A 360 3.44 38.01 5.06
N PRO A 361 2.27 37.88 4.42
CA PRO A 361 1.08 37.29 5.05
C PRO A 361 1.34 35.86 5.51
N MET A 362 0.94 35.55 6.74
CA MET A 362 1.10 34.19 7.26
C MET A 362 -0.02 33.30 6.74
N ARG A 363 0.34 32.16 6.17
CA ARG A 363 -0.59 31.11 5.74
C ARG A 363 0.01 29.73 5.94
N SER A 364 -0.86 28.75 6.11
CA SER A 364 -0.55 27.34 6.02
C SER A 364 -1.30 26.74 4.84
N PHE A 365 -0.63 25.89 4.08
CA PHE A 365 -1.20 25.17 2.96
C PHE A 365 -0.71 23.73 2.99
N VAL A 366 -1.59 22.75 2.78
CA VAL A 366 -1.20 21.34 2.63
C VAL A 366 -2.10 20.65 1.63
N VAL A 367 -1.57 19.66 0.92
CA VAL A 367 -2.36 18.78 0.07
C VAL A 367 -2.67 17.45 0.75
N SER A 368 -3.77 16.79 0.36
CA SER A 368 -4.17 15.49 0.90
C SER A 368 -3.22 14.34 0.55
N ARG A 369 -2.34 14.51 -0.45
CA ARG A 369 -1.37 13.51 -0.88
C ARG A 369 -0.18 14.16 -1.58
N LEU A 370 1.02 13.65 -1.31
CA LEU A 370 2.27 14.09 -1.94
C LEU A 370 2.66 13.24 -3.16
N ALA A 371 1.86 12.25 -3.54
CA ALA A 371 2.14 11.37 -4.65
C ALA A 371 0.89 11.12 -5.50
N TYR A 372 1.02 11.26 -6.81
CA TYR A 372 0.02 10.88 -7.79
C TYR A 372 0.70 10.25 -9.01
N GLY A 373 0.36 9.02 -9.35
CA GLY A 373 1.10 8.33 -10.39
C GLY A 373 2.55 8.12 -9.94
N ASN A 374 3.48 8.40 -10.85
CA ASN A 374 4.90 8.52 -10.58
C ASN A 374 5.32 10.01 -10.47
N VAL A 375 4.36 10.91 -10.21
CA VAL A 375 4.60 12.32 -9.89
C VAL A 375 4.60 12.48 -8.37
N PHE A 376 5.67 13.06 -7.82
CA PHE A 376 5.84 13.30 -6.38
C PHE A 376 5.99 14.80 -6.11
N LEU A 377 5.27 15.33 -5.13
CA LEU A 377 5.37 16.72 -4.69
C LEU A 377 6.29 16.80 -3.48
N VAL A 378 7.22 17.75 -3.47
CA VAL A 378 8.14 17.98 -2.35
C VAL A 378 8.16 19.46 -1.96
N GLY A 379 8.29 19.72 -0.66
CA GLY A 379 8.33 21.09 -0.13
C GLY A 379 7.09 21.91 -0.53
N ASP A 380 7.32 23.16 -0.95
CA ASP A 380 6.28 24.15 -1.27
C ASP A 380 5.28 23.71 -2.36
N ALA A 381 5.63 22.73 -3.18
CA ALA A 381 4.69 22.12 -4.13
C ALA A 381 3.57 21.34 -3.42
N GLY A 382 3.84 20.76 -2.25
CA GLY A 382 2.89 19.98 -1.45
C GLY A 382 2.43 20.68 -0.17
N HIS A 383 3.25 21.50 0.45
CA HIS A 383 2.91 22.17 1.71
C HIS A 383 3.66 23.48 1.94
N ILE A 384 3.00 24.43 2.59
CA ILE A 384 3.59 25.65 3.12
C ILE A 384 3.24 25.71 4.60
N VAL A 385 4.23 26.01 5.42
CA VAL A 385 4.02 26.32 6.84
C VAL A 385 4.63 27.69 7.15
N PRO A 386 4.08 28.45 8.11
CA PRO A 386 4.69 29.67 8.58
C PRO A 386 6.17 29.46 8.94
N PRO A 387 7.06 30.43 8.66
CA PRO A 387 8.52 30.25 8.69
C PRO A 387 9.13 30.11 10.11
N THR A 388 8.31 29.82 11.13
CA THR A 388 8.75 29.62 12.51
C THR A 388 9.70 28.42 12.62
N GLY A 389 10.91 28.65 13.14
CA GLY A 389 11.90 27.59 13.38
C GLY A 389 12.38 26.86 12.11
N ALA A 390 12.33 27.51 10.95
CA ALA A 390 12.67 26.91 9.65
C ALA A 390 11.89 25.63 9.32
N LYS A 391 10.69 25.46 9.90
CA LYS A 391 9.90 24.23 9.78
C LYS A 391 9.62 23.85 8.33
N GLY A 392 9.30 24.83 7.46
CA GLY A 392 9.06 24.56 6.04
C GLY A 392 10.27 23.95 5.33
N LEU A 393 11.46 24.52 5.56
CA LEU A 393 12.71 23.97 5.02
C LEU A 393 12.98 22.57 5.56
N ASN A 394 12.85 22.36 6.87
CA ASN A 394 13.07 21.05 7.49
C ASN A 394 12.10 19.99 6.95
N SER A 395 10.83 20.36 6.76
CA SER A 395 9.83 19.48 6.15
C SER A 395 10.15 19.17 4.69
N ALA A 396 10.54 20.17 3.88
CA ALA A 396 10.95 19.95 2.49
C ALA A 396 12.19 19.03 2.38
N ILE A 397 13.20 19.22 3.23
CA ILE A 397 14.38 18.34 3.30
C ILE A 397 13.95 16.91 3.68
N SER A 398 13.01 16.78 4.62
CA SER A 398 12.49 15.48 5.03
C SER A 398 11.78 14.76 3.88
N ASP A 399 10.96 15.48 3.08
CA ASP A 399 10.30 14.92 1.91
C ASP A 399 11.31 14.38 0.90
N VAL A 400 12.31 15.19 0.56
CA VAL A 400 13.35 14.84 -0.42
C VAL A 400 14.19 13.67 0.09
N THR A 401 14.55 13.64 1.38
CA THR A 401 15.35 12.54 1.96
C THR A 401 14.60 11.21 1.91
N GLN A 402 13.30 11.23 2.23
CA GLN A 402 12.45 10.04 2.18
C GLN A 402 12.26 9.57 0.73
N LEU A 403 11.98 10.49 -0.19
CA LEU A 403 11.80 10.17 -1.61
C LEU A 403 13.09 9.63 -2.23
N ALA A 404 14.23 10.26 -1.98
CA ALA A 404 15.53 9.81 -2.48
C ALA A 404 15.85 8.38 -2.01
N SER A 405 15.60 8.08 -0.73
CA SER A 405 15.79 6.73 -0.18
C SER A 405 14.91 5.70 -0.88
N ALA A 406 13.64 6.04 -1.14
CA ALA A 406 12.70 5.16 -1.84
C ALA A 406 13.09 4.94 -3.32
N LEU A 407 13.48 5.99 -4.04
CA LEU A 407 13.91 5.90 -5.43
C LEU A 407 15.21 5.10 -5.57
N THR A 408 16.16 5.30 -4.65
CA THR A 408 17.44 4.57 -4.63
C THR A 408 17.22 3.07 -4.47
N ALA A 409 16.35 2.67 -3.52
CA ALA A 409 16.01 1.27 -3.29
C ALA A 409 15.34 0.59 -4.51
N LEU A 410 14.70 1.38 -5.38
CA LEU A 410 14.05 0.89 -6.58
C LEU A 410 15.04 0.68 -7.74
N ILE A 411 16.06 1.54 -7.87
CA ILE A 411 16.97 1.56 -9.02
C ILE A 411 18.11 0.54 -8.86
N LYS A 412 18.65 0.35 -7.65
CA LYS A 412 19.62 -0.71 -7.34
C LYS A 412 19.29 -1.31 -5.97
N PRO A 413 18.69 -2.51 -5.91
CA PRO A 413 18.36 -3.14 -4.63
C PRO A 413 19.65 -3.38 -3.83
N GLY A 414 19.60 -3.08 -2.52
CA GLY A 414 20.69 -3.42 -1.60
C GLY A 414 20.77 -4.93 -1.32
N THR A 415 21.79 -5.35 -0.58
CA THR A 415 21.89 -6.73 -0.10
C THR A 415 20.70 -7.07 0.80
N CYS A 416 20.13 -8.27 0.64
CA CYS A 416 18.91 -8.65 1.33
C CYS A 416 19.21 -9.64 2.46
N PRO A 417 18.68 -9.44 3.70
CA PRO A 417 18.86 -10.39 4.78
C PRO A 417 18.17 -11.72 4.48
N TRP A 418 18.88 -12.84 4.65
CA TRP A 418 18.39 -14.20 4.45
C TRP A 418 18.36 -14.92 5.80
N LYS A 419 17.17 -15.26 6.29
CA LYS A 419 16.95 -15.62 7.70
C LYS A 419 16.96 -17.14 7.96
N ASN A 420 17.47 -17.93 7.03
CA ASN A 420 17.55 -19.39 7.22
C ASN A 420 18.68 -19.78 8.20
N HIS A 421 19.72 -18.95 8.33
CA HIS A 421 20.78 -19.10 9.34
C HIS A 421 21.20 -17.75 9.96
N VAL A 422 22.14 -17.78 10.93
CA VAL A 422 22.62 -16.59 11.64
C VAL A 422 23.48 -15.73 10.71
N ASN A 423 23.09 -14.46 10.52
CA ASN A 423 23.85 -13.43 9.80
C ASN A 423 24.11 -13.74 8.31
N GLU A 424 23.17 -14.37 7.62
CA GLU A 424 23.24 -14.57 6.17
C GLU A 424 22.61 -13.41 5.39
N TRP A 425 23.27 -13.02 4.32
CA TRP A 425 22.89 -11.94 3.43
C TRP A 425 23.05 -12.42 1.99
N ARG A 426 22.10 -12.06 1.13
CA ARG A 426 22.21 -12.28 -0.31
C ARG A 426 22.76 -11.03 -1.00
N PRO A 427 23.62 -11.19 -2.03
CA PRO A 427 24.12 -10.11 -2.87
C PRO A 427 22.98 -9.24 -3.42
N ALA A 428 23.28 -8.02 -3.86
CA ALA A 428 22.32 -7.23 -4.63
C ALA A 428 21.92 -7.98 -5.92
N HIS A 429 20.61 -8.20 -6.14
CA HIS A 429 20.10 -8.95 -7.30
C HIS A 429 18.70 -8.50 -7.72
N ILE A 430 18.36 -8.79 -8.99
CA ILE A 430 17.05 -8.55 -9.61
C ILE A 430 16.48 -9.90 -10.03
N HIS A 431 15.23 -10.19 -9.65
CA HIS A 431 14.51 -11.38 -10.09
C HIS A 431 13.82 -11.14 -11.43
N PHE A 432 13.89 -12.14 -12.31
CA PHE A 432 13.24 -12.14 -13.61
C PHE A 432 12.29 -13.33 -13.70
N SER A 433 11.08 -13.05 -14.17
CA SER A 433 10.10 -14.07 -14.51
C SER A 433 9.66 -13.88 -15.95
N LEU A 434 10.05 -14.82 -16.81
CA LEU A 434 9.70 -14.84 -18.22
C LEU A 434 8.55 -15.79 -18.47
N PHE A 435 7.54 -15.31 -19.19
CA PHE A 435 6.34 -16.07 -19.52
C PHE A 435 6.32 -16.43 -21.00
N GLY A 436 6.12 -17.72 -21.29
CA GLY A 436 5.79 -18.22 -22.61
C GLY A 436 4.31 -18.07 -22.94
N THR A 437 3.86 -18.77 -23.98
CA THR A 437 2.47 -18.68 -24.47
C THR A 437 1.47 -19.51 -23.65
N ALA A 438 1.97 -20.43 -22.82
CA ALA A 438 1.17 -21.27 -21.93
C ALA A 438 1.62 -21.11 -20.47
N PHE A 439 0.71 -21.36 -19.51
CA PHE A 439 0.98 -21.16 -18.08
C PHE A 439 2.08 -22.07 -17.52
N THR A 440 2.35 -23.20 -18.16
CA THR A 440 3.42 -24.15 -17.81
C THR A 440 4.79 -23.73 -18.37
N GLN A 441 4.83 -22.77 -19.30
CA GLN A 441 6.06 -22.30 -19.92
C GLN A 441 6.55 -21.05 -19.19
N ARG A 442 7.32 -21.26 -18.11
CA ARG A 442 7.84 -20.16 -17.30
C ARG A 442 9.28 -20.41 -16.90
N LEU A 443 10.11 -19.39 -17.09
CA LEU A 443 11.47 -19.36 -16.57
C LEU A 443 11.55 -18.33 -15.44
N ILE A 444 11.91 -18.78 -14.25
CA ILE A 444 12.22 -17.92 -13.10
C ILE A 444 13.74 -17.94 -12.93
N THR A 445 14.35 -16.76 -12.94
CA THR A 445 15.80 -16.61 -12.82
C THR A 445 16.15 -15.27 -12.17
N GLN A 446 17.42 -14.98 -11.97
CA GLN A 446 17.89 -13.78 -11.28
C GLN A 446 19.20 -13.26 -11.88
N MET A 447 19.36 -11.94 -11.91
CA MET A 447 20.60 -11.25 -12.26
C MET A 447 21.24 -10.70 -10.98
N TYR A 448 22.55 -10.82 -10.87
CA TYR A 448 23.36 -10.23 -9.81
C TYR A 448 24.23 -9.08 -10.33
N PHE A 449 24.56 -8.13 -9.46
CA PHE A 449 25.53 -7.08 -9.78
C PHE A 449 26.97 -7.57 -9.58
N PRO A 450 27.93 -7.16 -10.43
CA PRO A 450 29.30 -7.61 -10.34
C PRO A 450 30.00 -7.09 -9.08
N GLY A 451 30.94 -7.89 -8.55
CA GLY A 451 31.85 -7.49 -7.47
C GLY A 451 31.29 -7.59 -6.04
N ASP A 452 30.15 -8.23 -5.83
CA ASP A 452 29.57 -8.39 -4.49
C ASP A 452 30.35 -9.46 -3.67
N PRO A 453 30.86 -9.13 -2.46
CA PRO A 453 31.61 -10.08 -1.65
C PRO A 453 30.76 -11.25 -1.14
N LEU A 454 29.43 -11.15 -1.18
CA LEU A 454 28.52 -12.17 -0.68
C LEU A 454 28.34 -13.36 -1.63
N PHE A 455 28.88 -13.32 -2.87
CA PHE A 455 28.71 -14.43 -3.82
C PHE A 455 29.18 -15.78 -3.28
N ALA A 456 30.28 -15.82 -2.53
CA ALA A 456 30.80 -17.05 -1.93
C ALA A 456 29.90 -17.60 -0.81
N LEU A 457 29.01 -16.77 -0.28
CA LEU A 457 28.17 -17.07 0.88
C LEU A 457 26.69 -17.22 0.52
N ASP A 458 26.25 -16.79 -0.66
CA ASP A 458 24.85 -16.90 -1.09
C ASP A 458 24.48 -18.37 -1.40
N PRO A 459 23.64 -19.03 -0.60
CA PRO A 459 23.29 -20.44 -0.82
C PRO A 459 22.56 -20.67 -2.14
N ILE A 460 21.83 -19.68 -2.66
CA ILE A 460 21.12 -19.81 -3.94
C ILE A 460 22.08 -19.64 -5.12
N TYR A 461 23.02 -18.70 -5.04
CA TYR A 461 24.07 -18.59 -6.06
C TYR A 461 24.94 -19.85 -6.08
N GLN A 462 25.28 -20.39 -4.91
CA GLN A 462 26.13 -21.58 -4.78
C GLN A 462 25.41 -22.90 -5.10
N SER A 463 24.07 -22.94 -5.10
CA SER A 463 23.32 -24.16 -5.48
C SER A 463 23.48 -24.52 -6.95
N ILE A 464 23.82 -23.55 -7.80
CA ILE A 464 24.08 -23.75 -9.22
C ILE A 464 25.46 -24.39 -9.37
N ALA A 465 25.51 -25.68 -9.69
CA ALA A 465 26.76 -26.46 -9.69
C ALA A 465 27.81 -25.92 -10.70
N SER A 466 27.37 -25.47 -11.87
CA SER A 466 28.27 -24.97 -12.92
C SER A 466 28.76 -23.56 -12.64
N ALA A 467 30.08 -23.39 -12.58
CA ALA A 467 30.72 -22.08 -12.43
C ALA A 467 30.40 -21.15 -13.61
N ASP A 468 30.35 -21.68 -14.83
CA ASP A 468 29.99 -20.91 -16.02
C ASP A 468 28.52 -20.49 -16.04
N ALA A 469 27.62 -21.30 -15.44
CA ALA A 469 26.22 -20.91 -15.28
C ALA A 469 26.08 -19.81 -14.22
N ARG A 470 26.80 -19.92 -13.09
CA ARG A 470 26.87 -18.87 -12.06
C ARG A 470 27.36 -17.54 -12.60
N ALA A 471 28.47 -17.55 -13.34
CA ALA A 471 29.04 -16.36 -13.96
C ALA A 471 28.07 -15.65 -14.93
N ARG A 472 27.20 -16.42 -15.61
CA ARG A 472 26.17 -15.88 -16.52
C ARG A 472 25.01 -15.20 -15.81
N LEU A 473 24.82 -15.42 -14.51
CA LEU A 473 23.84 -14.66 -13.73
C LEU A 473 24.36 -13.28 -13.30
N ILE A 474 25.65 -13.00 -13.49
CA ILE A 474 26.24 -11.69 -13.15
C ILE A 474 26.12 -10.76 -14.36
N GLY A 475 25.49 -9.60 -14.19
CA GLY A 475 25.44 -8.58 -15.22
C GLY A 475 26.83 -7.98 -15.50
N GLN A 476 27.07 -7.62 -16.75
CA GLN A 476 28.31 -6.99 -17.19
C GLN A 476 28.16 -5.48 -17.17
N TYR A 477 29.14 -4.79 -16.61
CA TYR A 477 29.17 -3.33 -16.66
C TYR A 477 29.41 -2.87 -18.10
N ASP A 478 28.55 -1.97 -18.59
CA ASP A 478 28.68 -1.35 -19.91
C ASP A 478 28.74 0.17 -19.74
N HIS A 479 29.94 0.71 -19.95
CA HIS A 479 30.16 2.14 -19.80
C HIS A 479 29.35 2.96 -20.81
N SER A 480 29.05 2.43 -22.00
CA SER A 480 28.30 3.13 -23.02
C SER A 480 26.84 3.38 -22.64
N LEU A 481 26.30 2.56 -21.73
CA LEU A 481 24.95 2.70 -21.17
C LEU A 481 24.92 3.59 -19.91
N SER A 482 26.09 4.03 -19.42
CA SER A 482 26.18 4.84 -18.21
C SER A 482 25.89 6.30 -18.52
N VAL A 483 25.21 6.98 -17.59
CA VAL A 483 24.97 8.42 -17.67
C VAL A 483 25.86 9.11 -16.63
N PRO A 484 26.75 10.04 -17.04
CA PRO A 484 27.64 10.74 -16.12
C PRO A 484 26.89 11.30 -14.92
N GLU A 485 27.43 11.05 -13.72
CA GLU A 485 26.90 11.53 -12.42
C GLU A 485 25.49 11.04 -12.04
N PHE A 486 24.85 10.22 -12.87
CA PHE A 486 23.46 9.80 -12.67
C PHE A 486 23.33 8.30 -12.45
N THR A 487 23.81 7.48 -13.40
CA THR A 487 23.64 6.02 -13.36
C THR A 487 24.80 5.26 -14.00
N LEU A 488 25.04 4.05 -13.49
CA LEU A 488 25.90 3.07 -14.14
C LEU A 488 25.05 2.13 -14.99
N GLY A 489 25.50 1.86 -16.21
CA GLY A 489 24.86 0.95 -17.15
C GLY A 489 25.34 -0.49 -17.02
N TYR A 490 24.43 -1.45 -17.13
CA TYR A 490 24.74 -2.88 -17.11
C TYR A 490 23.98 -3.61 -18.22
N THR A 491 24.63 -4.60 -18.83
CA THR A 491 24.04 -5.54 -19.77
C THR A 491 23.93 -6.92 -19.14
N TRP A 492 22.83 -7.62 -19.39
CA TRP A 492 22.63 -8.99 -18.95
C TRP A 492 21.72 -9.72 -19.92
N ASP A 493 22.19 -10.85 -20.43
CA ASP A 493 21.56 -11.58 -21.53
C ASP A 493 20.87 -12.85 -21.04
N ILE A 494 19.66 -13.09 -21.56
CA ILE A 494 18.96 -14.38 -21.42
C ILE A 494 19.05 -15.08 -22.76
N VAL A 495 19.84 -16.15 -22.83
CA VAL A 495 20.16 -16.84 -24.08
C VAL A 495 19.27 -18.06 -24.24
N LEU A 496 18.34 -18.04 -25.18
CA LEU A 496 17.32 -19.10 -25.30
C LEU A 496 17.82 -20.37 -26.01
N THR A 497 18.86 -20.29 -26.83
CA THR A 497 19.34 -21.40 -27.67
C THR A 497 20.85 -21.33 -27.92
N GLY A 498 21.46 -22.44 -28.33
CA GLY A 498 22.87 -22.51 -28.72
C GLY A 498 23.82 -22.84 -27.56
N PRO A 499 25.14 -22.88 -27.78
CA PRO A 499 26.11 -23.39 -26.79
C PRO A 499 26.23 -22.55 -25.51
N LYS A 500 25.67 -21.34 -25.49
CA LYS A 500 25.62 -20.45 -24.33
C LYS A 500 24.23 -20.34 -23.70
N PHE A 501 23.29 -21.23 -24.04
CA PHE A 501 21.91 -21.17 -23.56
C PHE A 501 21.83 -21.08 -22.02
N THR A 502 20.88 -20.30 -21.53
CA THR A 502 20.52 -20.21 -20.12
C THR A 502 19.92 -21.54 -19.70
N TRP A 503 20.51 -22.16 -18.68
CA TRP A 503 20.07 -23.46 -18.20
C TRP A 503 18.63 -23.38 -17.66
N MET A 504 17.80 -24.35 -18.07
CA MET A 504 16.44 -24.55 -17.57
C MET A 504 16.36 -25.96 -16.98
N GLU A 505 15.55 -26.17 -15.94
CA GLU A 505 15.26 -27.53 -15.45
C GLU A 505 14.68 -28.37 -16.60
N SER A 506 15.30 -29.53 -16.86
CA SER A 506 14.79 -30.53 -17.79
C SER A 506 13.83 -31.47 -17.08
N GLU A 507 12.69 -31.80 -17.70
CA GLU A 507 11.68 -32.72 -17.15
C GLU A 507 12.23 -34.12 -16.80
N GLU A 508 13.39 -34.53 -17.34
CA GLU A 508 13.96 -35.88 -17.18
C GLU A 508 14.83 -36.07 -15.92
N ALA A 509 14.95 -35.10 -15.02
CA ALA A 509 15.80 -35.23 -13.81
C ALA A 509 15.10 -35.83 -12.58
N HIS A 510 13.92 -36.45 -12.74
CA HIS A 510 13.11 -37.04 -11.66
C HIS A 510 12.93 -38.57 -11.79
N ASP A 511 13.99 -39.29 -12.19
CA ASP A 511 14.09 -40.75 -12.03
C ASP A 511 15.15 -41.14 -11.00
#